data_AF-A0A951AK88-F1
#
_entry.id   AF-A0A951AK88-F1
#
_cell.length_a   1.000
_cell.length_b   1.000
_cell.length_c   1.000
_cell.angle_alpha   90.00
_cell.angle_beta   90.00
_cell.angle_gamma   90.00
#
_symmetry.space_group_name_H-M   'P 1'
#
loop_
_entity.id
_entity.type
_entity.pdbx_description
1 polymer ?
#
loop_
_entity_poly.entity_id
_entity_poly.type
_entity_poly.pdbx_seq_one_letter_code
_entity_poly.pdbx_strand_id
1 'polypeptide(L)'
;PLEPLIEEHFRSGNDVTLVVRETGLAANVAFREGRVVDIRNRYGHSGNYDYANVSVWNSGIFERISSGKKISFIPVLAEWIGAGGKIGGVVLQGGRWFNLGSKAEYLAVHQTIESEHWRPAYLRQTDWPRRIATDAIIDSTAQIRGCSSVGAGCRIGAESIIEDSILWSGAQIASRAQLKRCIVRSHGRAEGIIEDAVI
;
A
#
# COMPACT_ATOMS: atom_id res chain seq x y z
N PRO A 1 -8.99 -15.18 -3.12
CA PRO A 1 -9.30 -14.42 -4.35
C PRO A 1 -8.11 -14.24 -5.31
N LEU A 2 -7.02 -15.01 -5.17
CA LEU A 2 -5.90 -15.05 -6.12
C LEU A 2 -5.87 -16.36 -6.93
N GLU A 3 -6.85 -17.24 -6.72
CA GLU A 3 -6.98 -18.51 -7.41
C GLU A 3 -7.03 -18.31 -8.95
N PRO A 4 -7.78 -17.32 -9.50
CA PRO A 4 -7.78 -17.09 -10.95
C PRO A 4 -6.41 -16.67 -11.51
N LEU A 5 -5.59 -15.97 -10.71
CA LEU A 5 -4.22 -15.60 -11.10
C LEU A 5 -3.35 -16.84 -11.28
N ILE A 6 -3.46 -17.79 -10.34
CA ILE A 6 -2.69 -19.04 -10.33
C ILE A 6 -3.16 -19.94 -11.48
N GLU A 7 -4.47 -20.10 -11.63
CA GLU A 7 -5.07 -20.90 -12.71
C GLU A 7 -4.65 -20.37 -14.09
N GLU A 8 -4.74 -19.07 -14.32
CA GLU A 8 -4.31 -18.46 -15.58
C GLU A 8 -2.82 -18.68 -15.86
N HIS A 9 -1.99 -18.54 -14.84
CA HIS A 9 -0.55 -18.71 -14.98
C HIS A 9 -0.19 -20.09 -15.53
N PHE A 10 -0.73 -21.13 -14.90
CA PHE A 10 -0.44 -22.52 -15.27
C PHE A 10 -1.18 -22.95 -16.55
N ARG A 11 -2.44 -22.56 -16.73
CA ARG A 11 -3.24 -22.89 -17.92
C ARG A 11 -2.61 -22.35 -19.20
N SER A 12 -2.11 -21.11 -19.16
CA SER A 12 -1.56 -20.43 -20.34
C SER A 12 -0.05 -20.63 -20.51
N GLY A 13 0.62 -21.30 -19.57
CA GLY A 13 2.07 -21.53 -19.60
C GLY A 13 2.86 -20.22 -19.70
N ASN A 14 2.43 -19.21 -18.94
CA ASN A 14 3.08 -17.90 -18.92
C ASN A 14 4.39 -17.95 -18.14
N ASP A 15 5.40 -17.18 -18.54
CA ASP A 15 6.62 -16.99 -17.74
C ASP A 15 6.33 -16.18 -16.49
N VAL A 16 5.46 -15.17 -16.61
CA VAL A 16 4.95 -14.35 -15.52
C VAL A 16 3.48 -14.01 -15.80
N THR A 17 2.65 -14.00 -14.77
CA THR A 17 1.26 -13.53 -14.87
C THR A 17 1.03 -12.42 -13.86
N LEU A 18 0.54 -11.27 -14.35
CA LEU A 18 0.30 -10.07 -13.54
C LEU A 18 -1.17 -9.96 -13.14
N VAL A 19 -1.45 -9.51 -11.91
CA VAL A 19 -2.77 -8.96 -11.58
C VAL A 19 -2.83 -7.54 -12.11
N VAL A 20 -3.78 -7.29 -13.02
CA VAL A 20 -4.04 -5.97 -13.58
C VAL A 20 -5.41 -5.46 -13.12
N ARG A 21 -5.54 -4.15 -12.95
CA ARG A 21 -6.73 -3.50 -12.37
C ARG A 21 -7.04 -2.18 -13.05
N GLU A 22 -8.27 -1.73 -12.91
CA GLU A 22 -8.69 -0.39 -13.30
C GLU A 22 -8.67 0.45 -12.03
N THR A 23 -7.62 1.25 -11.84
CA THR A 23 -7.50 2.08 -10.63
C THR A 23 -7.68 3.57 -10.91
N GLY A 24 -7.71 3.95 -12.20
CA GLY A 24 -7.80 5.35 -12.61
C GLY A 24 -6.52 6.15 -12.36
N LEU A 25 -5.39 5.47 -12.08
CA LEU A 25 -4.10 6.12 -11.84
C LEU A 25 -3.42 6.50 -13.16
N ALA A 26 -2.61 5.59 -13.73
CA ALA A 26 -1.82 5.91 -14.92
C ALA A 26 -2.01 4.90 -16.07
N ALA A 27 -2.68 3.76 -15.81
CA ALA A 27 -2.98 2.70 -16.77
C ALA A 27 -1.77 2.33 -17.64
N ASN A 28 -0.62 2.04 -17.02
CA ASN A 28 0.65 1.86 -17.73
C ASN A 28 0.87 0.46 -18.35
N VAL A 29 -0.06 -0.47 -18.18
CA VAL A 29 0.04 -1.84 -18.72
C VAL A 29 -0.90 -1.98 -19.91
N ALA A 30 -0.35 -2.33 -21.07
CA ALA A 30 -1.14 -2.69 -22.24
C ALA A 30 -1.47 -4.19 -22.18
N PHE A 31 -2.71 -4.49 -21.81
CA PHE A 31 -3.23 -5.84 -21.71
C PHE A 31 -4.23 -6.13 -22.83
N ARG A 32 -4.00 -7.18 -23.62
CA ARG A 32 -4.82 -7.59 -24.77
C ARG A 32 -4.92 -9.10 -24.78
N GLU A 33 -6.12 -9.66 -24.92
CA GLU A 33 -6.33 -11.10 -25.16
C GLU A 33 -5.58 -12.02 -24.19
N GLY A 34 -5.56 -11.70 -22.88
CA GLY A 34 -4.85 -12.50 -21.87
C GLY A 34 -3.33 -12.25 -21.77
N ARG A 35 -2.80 -11.32 -22.56
CA ARG A 35 -1.38 -11.03 -22.71
C ARG A 35 -1.04 -9.60 -22.36
N VAL A 36 0.08 -9.41 -21.67
CA VAL A 36 0.68 -8.09 -21.51
C VAL A 36 1.62 -7.87 -22.69
N VAL A 37 1.26 -6.93 -23.54
CA VAL A 37 1.97 -6.65 -24.81
C VAL A 37 2.88 -5.43 -24.73
N ASP A 38 2.73 -4.61 -23.68
CA ASP A 38 3.59 -3.46 -23.44
C ASP A 38 3.45 -2.98 -21.99
N ILE A 39 4.51 -2.34 -21.48
CA ILE A 39 4.53 -1.68 -20.19
C ILE A 39 5.18 -0.31 -20.37
N ARG A 40 4.49 0.74 -19.93
CA ARG A 40 4.89 2.16 -20.07
C ARG A 40 5.07 2.59 -21.54
N ASN A 41 4.26 2.05 -22.44
CA ASN A 41 4.23 2.40 -23.86
C ASN A 41 5.62 2.31 -24.53
N ARG A 42 6.40 1.27 -24.19
CA ARG A 42 7.76 1.08 -24.70
C ARG A 42 7.75 0.67 -26.18
N TYR A 43 6.72 -0.05 -26.61
CA TYR A 43 6.55 -0.59 -27.96
C TYR A 43 5.40 0.07 -28.73
N GLY A 44 4.85 1.18 -28.21
CA GLY A 44 3.80 1.95 -28.88
C GLY A 44 2.38 1.44 -28.61
N HIS A 45 2.19 0.52 -27.65
CA HIS A 45 0.86 0.11 -27.23
C HIS A 45 0.44 0.88 -25.98
N SER A 46 -0.61 1.71 -26.14
CA SER A 46 -1.21 2.42 -25.02
C SER A 46 -1.73 1.45 -23.95
N GLY A 47 -1.33 1.73 -22.71
CA GLY A 47 -1.81 0.98 -21.57
C GLY A 47 -3.27 1.29 -21.24
N ASN A 48 -3.93 0.30 -20.64
CA ASN A 48 -5.36 0.31 -20.32
C ASN A 48 -5.65 -0.24 -18.92
N TYR A 49 -4.62 -0.73 -18.22
CA TYR A 49 -4.72 -1.20 -16.84
C TYR A 49 -3.52 -0.77 -16.01
N ASP A 50 -3.72 -0.70 -14.70
CA ASP A 50 -2.65 -0.57 -13.71
C ASP A 50 -2.20 -1.94 -13.25
N TYR A 51 -0.91 -2.06 -12.95
CA TYR A 51 -0.37 -3.26 -12.33
C TYR A 51 -0.59 -3.22 -10.81
N ALA A 52 -1.24 -4.24 -10.25
CA ALA A 52 -1.59 -4.27 -8.83
C ALA A 52 -0.44 -4.66 -7.89
N ASN A 53 0.78 -4.85 -8.41
CA ASN A 53 1.95 -5.38 -7.71
C ASN A 53 1.75 -6.79 -7.11
N VAL A 54 0.88 -7.59 -7.72
CA VAL A 54 0.66 -9.00 -7.38
C VAL A 54 0.85 -9.83 -8.65
N SER A 55 1.63 -10.91 -8.58
CA SER A 55 2.02 -11.68 -9.77
C SER A 55 2.54 -13.06 -9.40
N VAL A 56 2.46 -14.00 -10.34
CA VAL A 56 3.07 -15.34 -10.26
C VAL A 56 4.18 -15.44 -11.31
N TRP A 57 5.32 -16.03 -10.94
CA TRP A 57 6.55 -16.07 -11.73
C TRP A 57 7.09 -17.50 -11.83
N ASN A 58 7.45 -17.93 -13.04
CA ASN A 58 8.30 -19.08 -13.23
C ASN A 58 9.75 -18.71 -12.93
N SER A 59 10.48 -19.60 -12.24
CA SER A 59 11.82 -19.29 -11.73
C SER A 59 12.85 -18.96 -12.81
N GLY A 60 12.72 -19.51 -14.03
CA GLY A 60 13.67 -19.29 -15.12
C GLY A 60 13.84 -17.82 -15.52
N ILE A 61 12.82 -16.98 -15.32
CA ILE A 61 12.95 -15.54 -15.62
C ILE A 61 13.92 -14.82 -14.66
N PHE A 62 14.19 -15.37 -13.48
CA PHE A 62 15.14 -14.77 -12.54
C PHE A 62 16.58 -14.79 -13.04
N GLU A 63 16.93 -15.67 -13.99
CA GLU A 63 18.24 -15.66 -14.66
C GLU A 63 18.49 -14.36 -15.44
N ARG A 64 17.42 -13.62 -15.78
CA ARG A 64 17.50 -12.30 -16.44
C ARG A 64 17.76 -11.16 -15.46
N ILE A 65 17.64 -11.41 -14.16
CA ILE A 65 17.87 -10.41 -13.13
C ILE A 65 19.35 -10.47 -12.75
N SER A 66 20.08 -9.37 -12.94
CA SER A 66 21.49 -9.29 -12.57
C SER A 66 21.70 -9.57 -11.08
N SER A 67 22.51 -10.58 -10.78
CA SER A 67 22.89 -10.91 -9.40
C SER A 67 23.58 -9.73 -8.70
N GLY A 68 23.29 -9.56 -7.41
CA GLY A 68 23.92 -8.55 -6.56
C GLY A 68 23.52 -7.10 -6.86
N LYS A 69 22.60 -6.84 -7.81
CA LYS A 69 22.15 -5.49 -8.15
C LYS A 69 20.70 -5.24 -7.72
N LYS A 70 20.47 -4.13 -7.04
CA LYS A 70 19.11 -3.63 -6.77
C LYS A 70 18.56 -2.98 -8.03
N ILE A 71 17.64 -3.65 -8.71
CA ILE A 71 16.98 -3.14 -9.92
C ILE A 71 15.46 -3.12 -9.76
N SER A 72 14.78 -2.33 -10.59
CA SER A 72 13.35 -2.56 -10.85
C SER A 72 13.21 -3.77 -11.77
N PHE A 73 12.23 -4.64 -11.51
CA PHE A 73 11.93 -5.75 -12.42
C PHE A 73 11.06 -5.32 -13.61
N ILE A 74 10.48 -4.11 -13.59
CA ILE A 74 9.62 -3.63 -14.69
C ILE A 74 10.38 -3.57 -16.02
N PRO A 75 11.61 -3.03 -16.10
CA PRO A 75 12.44 -3.14 -17.31
C PRO A 75 12.67 -4.58 -17.76
N VAL A 76 12.91 -5.52 -16.84
CA VAL A 76 13.13 -6.95 -17.17
C VAL A 76 11.88 -7.55 -17.84
N LEU A 77 10.69 -7.25 -17.31
CA LEU A 77 9.42 -7.67 -17.94
C LEU A 77 9.22 -7.03 -19.31
N ALA A 78 9.47 -5.72 -19.43
CA ALA A 78 9.31 -5.00 -20.68
C ALA A 78 10.26 -5.53 -21.78
N GLU A 79 11.53 -5.75 -21.44
CA GLU A 79 12.49 -6.37 -22.35
C GLU A 79 12.10 -7.81 -22.71
N TRP A 80 11.56 -8.57 -21.74
CA TRP A 80 11.10 -9.93 -22.01
C TRP A 80 9.92 -9.97 -22.98
N ILE A 81 8.97 -9.03 -22.86
CA ILE A 81 7.89 -8.85 -23.85
C ILE A 81 8.48 -8.64 -25.25
N GLY A 82 9.44 -7.72 -25.40
CA GLY A 82 10.08 -7.45 -26.69
C GLY A 82 10.86 -8.63 -27.27
N ALA A 83 11.36 -9.53 -26.42
CA ALA A 83 12.04 -10.75 -26.83
C ALA A 83 11.08 -11.93 -27.10
N GLY A 84 9.76 -11.71 -27.09
CA GLY A 84 8.74 -12.75 -27.32
C GLY A 84 8.35 -13.55 -26.07
N GLY A 85 8.74 -13.07 -24.90
CA GLY A 85 8.45 -13.67 -23.60
C GLY A 85 6.97 -13.75 -23.26
N LYS A 86 6.59 -14.79 -22.52
CA LYS A 86 5.20 -15.03 -22.17
C LYS A 86 4.78 -14.30 -20.89
N ILE A 87 4.57 -12.98 -20.94
CA ILE A 87 3.88 -12.22 -19.88
C ILE A 87 2.34 -12.23 -20.05
N GLY A 88 1.64 -12.91 -19.16
CA GLY A 88 0.17 -12.92 -19.08
C GLY A 88 -0.36 -11.93 -18.07
N GLY A 89 -1.70 -11.85 -17.98
CA GLY A 89 -2.36 -11.06 -16.95
C GLY A 89 -3.78 -11.53 -16.66
N VAL A 90 -4.26 -11.19 -15.46
CA VAL A 90 -5.64 -11.41 -15.03
C VAL A 90 -6.20 -10.11 -14.48
N VAL A 91 -7.35 -9.70 -15.01
CA VAL A 91 -8.10 -8.56 -14.47
C VAL A 91 -8.81 -9.01 -13.20
N LEU A 92 -8.39 -8.51 -12.04
CA LEU A 92 -9.04 -8.81 -10.76
C LEU A 92 -9.50 -7.54 -10.08
N GLN A 93 -10.80 -7.25 -10.15
CA GLN A 93 -11.40 -6.08 -9.49
C GLN A 93 -11.92 -6.38 -8.08
N GLY A 94 -12.02 -7.66 -7.70
CA GLY A 94 -12.49 -8.06 -6.37
C GLY A 94 -11.60 -7.56 -5.24
N GLY A 95 -12.21 -7.36 -4.05
CA GLY A 95 -11.54 -6.88 -2.85
C GLY A 95 -11.20 -5.38 -2.89
N ARG A 96 -10.88 -4.81 -1.72
CA ARG A 96 -10.32 -3.46 -1.63
C ARG A 96 -8.83 -3.50 -1.97
N TRP A 97 -8.40 -2.57 -2.80
CA TRP A 97 -7.00 -2.31 -3.11
C TRP A 97 -6.76 -0.82 -2.89
N PHE A 98 -5.67 -0.49 -2.21
CA PHE A 98 -5.32 0.88 -1.88
C PHE A 98 -3.93 1.19 -2.41
N ASN A 99 -3.77 2.33 -3.06
CA ASN A 99 -2.47 2.92 -3.25
C ASN A 99 -2.03 3.56 -1.93
N LEU A 100 -0.77 3.41 -1.54
CA LEU A 100 -0.21 3.99 -0.32
C LEU A 100 1.03 4.84 -0.64
N GLY A 101 1.01 5.51 -1.79
CA GLY A 101 2.13 6.27 -2.32
C GLY A 101 2.30 7.66 -1.69
N SER A 102 1.28 8.16 -1.00
CA SER A 102 1.26 9.47 -0.39
C SER A 102 0.66 9.45 1.01
N LYS A 103 0.95 10.51 1.78
CA LYS A 103 0.36 10.75 3.10
C LYS A 103 -1.17 10.78 3.04
N ALA A 104 -1.73 11.49 2.07
CA ALA A 104 -3.17 11.62 1.90
C ALA A 104 -3.82 10.25 1.67
N GLU A 105 -3.24 9.43 0.80
CA GLU A 105 -3.72 8.06 0.57
C GLU A 105 -3.58 7.18 1.82
N TYR A 106 -2.48 7.30 2.57
CA TYR A 106 -2.29 6.54 3.81
C TYR A 106 -3.34 6.90 4.89
N LEU A 107 -3.64 8.19 5.05
CA LEU A 107 -4.71 8.66 5.95
C LEU A 107 -6.08 8.22 5.45
N ALA A 108 -6.34 8.28 4.14
CA ALA A 108 -7.59 7.82 3.54
C ALA A 108 -7.86 6.34 3.82
N VAL A 109 -6.84 5.48 3.81
CA VAL A 109 -7.02 4.06 4.20
C VAL A 109 -7.46 3.93 5.65
N HIS A 110 -6.89 4.70 6.58
CA HIS A 110 -7.31 4.67 7.98
C HIS A 110 -8.76 5.14 8.13
N GLN A 111 -9.15 6.17 7.37
CA GLN A 111 -10.53 6.65 7.31
C GLN A 111 -11.48 5.59 6.76
N THR A 112 -11.13 4.88 5.68
CA THR A 112 -11.93 3.74 5.16
C THR A 112 -12.07 2.64 6.20
N ILE A 113 -10.99 2.28 6.90
CA ILE A 113 -11.02 1.28 7.97
C ILE A 113 -12.02 1.67 9.07
N GLU A 114 -11.99 2.93 9.51
CA GLU A 114 -12.83 3.41 10.61
C GLU A 114 -14.28 3.68 10.17
N SER A 115 -14.47 4.49 9.12
CA SER A 115 -15.80 4.95 8.69
C SER A 115 -16.62 3.85 8.01
N GLU A 116 -15.99 3.05 7.15
CA GLU A 116 -16.67 1.98 6.42
C GLU A 116 -16.62 0.65 7.17
N HIS A 117 -15.99 0.60 8.36
CA HIS A 117 -15.73 -0.61 9.13
C HIS A 117 -15.05 -1.69 8.28
N TRP A 118 -14.27 -1.26 7.29
CA TRP A 118 -13.64 -2.17 6.34
C TRP A 118 -12.53 -2.94 7.05
N ARG A 119 -12.52 -4.27 6.86
CA ARG A 119 -11.52 -5.18 7.42
C ARG A 119 -10.96 -6.12 6.35
N PRO A 120 -9.63 -6.35 6.32
CA PRO A 120 -9.06 -7.43 5.51
C PRO A 120 -9.62 -8.80 5.92
N ALA A 121 -10.11 -9.56 4.95
CA ALA A 121 -10.77 -10.86 5.19
C ALA A 121 -9.87 -11.91 5.88
N TYR A 122 -8.55 -11.77 5.78
CA TYR A 122 -7.60 -12.69 6.43
C TYR A 122 -7.37 -12.40 7.91
N LEU A 123 -7.71 -11.20 8.41
CA LEU A 123 -7.57 -10.89 9.82
C LEU A 123 -8.59 -11.72 10.61
N ARG A 124 -8.15 -12.34 11.70
CA ARG A 124 -9.00 -13.14 12.61
C ARG A 124 -9.28 -12.44 13.93
N GLN A 125 -8.45 -11.47 14.29
CA GLN A 125 -8.54 -10.64 15.50
C GLN A 125 -9.89 -9.92 15.59
N THR A 126 -10.62 -10.12 16.67
CA THR A 126 -11.93 -9.51 16.88
C THR A 126 -11.84 -8.07 17.37
N ASP A 127 -10.70 -7.66 17.92
CA ASP A 127 -10.44 -6.33 18.47
C ASP A 127 -9.86 -5.34 17.44
N TRP A 128 -9.91 -5.68 16.15
CA TRP A 128 -9.45 -4.83 15.05
C TRP A 128 -10.60 -4.03 14.42
N PRO A 129 -10.41 -2.74 14.08
CA PRO A 129 -9.20 -1.95 14.29
C PRO A 129 -9.10 -1.42 15.72
N ARG A 130 -7.96 -1.62 16.37
CA ARG A 130 -7.66 -0.99 17.65
C ARG A 130 -7.05 0.39 17.41
N ARG A 131 -7.84 1.45 17.65
CA ARG A 131 -7.38 2.84 17.47
C ARG A 131 -6.31 3.26 18.44
N ILE A 132 -6.36 2.80 19.69
CA ILE A 132 -5.39 3.13 20.73
C ILE A 132 -4.84 1.84 21.31
N ALA A 133 -3.53 1.66 21.20
CA ALA A 133 -2.84 0.53 21.80
C ALA A 133 -2.98 0.54 23.33
N THR A 134 -3.11 -0.65 23.94
CA THR A 134 -3.40 -0.80 25.37
C THR A 134 -2.25 -0.35 26.28
N ASP A 135 -1.04 -0.27 25.75
CA ASP A 135 0.17 0.15 26.45
C ASP A 135 0.58 1.60 26.14
N ALA A 136 -0.23 2.33 25.38
CA ALA A 136 -0.02 3.76 25.16
C ALA A 136 -0.28 4.54 26.46
N ILE A 137 0.65 5.44 26.80
CA ILE A 137 0.55 6.31 27.98
C ILE A 137 0.06 7.67 27.50
N ILE A 138 -1.20 7.96 27.76
CA ILE A 138 -1.87 9.20 27.34
C ILE A 138 -2.22 9.98 28.59
N ASP A 139 -1.75 11.23 28.68
CA ASP A 139 -2.14 12.12 29.76
C ASP A 139 -3.66 12.33 29.76
N SER A 140 -4.28 12.36 30.94
CA SER A 140 -5.73 12.50 31.09
C SER A 140 -6.34 13.76 30.48
N THR A 141 -5.52 14.78 30.23
CA THR A 141 -5.93 16.05 29.62
C THR A 141 -5.70 16.12 28.11
N ALA A 142 -5.04 15.11 27.53
CA ALA A 142 -4.83 15.02 26.09
C ALA A 142 -6.12 14.62 25.36
N GLN A 143 -6.27 15.09 24.12
CA GLN A 143 -7.46 14.86 23.30
C GLN A 143 -7.10 14.16 22.00
N ILE A 144 -7.66 12.97 21.78
CA ILE A 144 -7.53 12.21 20.54
C ILE A 144 -8.86 12.34 19.78
N ARG A 145 -8.83 13.03 18.64
CA ARG A 145 -10.00 13.43 17.86
C ARG A 145 -9.93 12.90 16.44
N GLY A 146 -11.07 12.89 15.76
CA GLY A 146 -11.18 12.47 14.35
C GLY A 146 -10.68 11.05 14.12
N CYS A 147 -10.19 10.77 12.92
CA CYS A 147 -9.60 9.49 12.52
C CYS A 147 -8.13 9.40 12.95
N SER A 148 -7.90 9.43 14.27
CA SER A 148 -6.57 9.31 14.86
C SER A 148 -6.29 7.91 15.38
N SER A 149 -5.05 7.43 15.21
CA SER A 149 -4.60 6.15 15.76
C SER A 149 -3.30 6.31 16.56
N VAL A 150 -3.20 5.60 17.68
CA VAL A 150 -2.07 5.66 18.62
C VAL A 150 -1.47 4.26 18.76
N GLY A 151 -0.25 4.11 18.23
CA GLY A 151 0.51 2.86 18.26
C GLY A 151 1.03 2.47 19.64
N ALA A 152 1.60 1.26 19.71
CA ALA A 152 2.09 0.67 20.95
C ALA A 152 3.22 1.49 21.58
N GLY A 153 3.21 1.63 22.91
CA GLY A 153 4.23 2.36 23.67
C GLY A 153 4.32 3.87 23.38
N CYS A 154 3.34 4.45 22.69
CA CYS A 154 3.26 5.90 22.50
C CYS A 154 3.13 6.63 23.84
N ARG A 155 3.67 7.85 23.91
CA ARG A 155 3.56 8.74 25.06
C ARG A 155 3.00 10.08 24.61
N ILE A 156 1.85 10.48 25.14
CA ILE A 156 1.15 11.70 24.75
C ILE A 156 1.05 12.62 25.96
N GLY A 157 1.67 13.80 25.88
CA GLY A 157 1.76 14.77 26.97
C GLY A 157 0.45 15.53 27.24
N ALA A 158 0.40 16.18 28.39
CA ALA A 158 -0.76 16.93 28.89
C ALA A 158 -1.24 18.01 27.90
N GLU A 159 -2.55 18.25 27.85
CA GLU A 159 -3.20 19.29 27.05
C GLU A 159 -2.90 19.21 25.54
N SER A 160 -2.36 18.08 25.04
CA SER A 160 -2.10 17.90 23.62
C SER A 160 -3.38 17.56 22.85
N ILE A 161 -3.42 17.91 21.56
CA ILE A 161 -4.56 17.66 20.68
C ILE A 161 -4.06 16.93 19.44
N ILE A 162 -4.58 15.72 19.20
CA ILE A 162 -4.25 14.88 18.06
C ILE A 162 -5.51 14.70 17.23
N GLU A 163 -5.54 15.23 16.01
CA GLU A 163 -6.70 15.23 15.12
C GLU A 163 -6.34 14.64 13.76
N ASP A 164 -7.11 13.67 13.30
CA ASP A 164 -6.91 12.95 12.03
C ASP A 164 -5.46 12.49 11.79
N SER A 165 -4.77 12.05 12.85
CA SER A 165 -3.33 11.81 12.83
C SER A 165 -2.96 10.39 13.27
N ILE A 166 -1.95 9.81 12.64
CA ILE A 166 -1.51 8.44 12.89
C ILE A 166 -0.15 8.44 13.57
N LEU A 167 -0.13 7.99 14.83
CA LEU A 167 1.09 7.88 15.63
C LEU A 167 1.56 6.42 15.60
N TRP A 168 2.74 6.18 15.04
CA TRP A 168 3.36 4.86 15.02
C TRP A 168 3.98 4.52 16.36
N SER A 169 4.34 3.24 16.53
CA SER A 169 4.83 2.69 17.79
C SER A 169 5.95 3.53 18.43
N GLY A 170 5.80 3.85 19.72
CA GLY A 170 6.79 4.57 20.50
C GLY A 170 6.87 6.07 20.21
N ALA A 171 5.97 6.65 19.41
CA ALA A 171 5.93 8.09 19.18
C ALA A 171 5.73 8.87 20.49
N GLN A 172 6.37 10.04 20.58
CA GLN A 172 6.38 10.89 21.76
C GLN A 172 5.85 12.28 21.40
N ILE A 173 4.74 12.66 22.01
CA ILE A 173 4.08 13.94 21.77
C ILE A 173 4.24 14.82 23.01
N ALA A 174 4.83 16.00 22.83
CA ALA A 174 5.04 16.95 23.90
C ALA A 174 3.71 17.49 24.45
N SER A 175 3.73 17.99 25.69
CA SER A 175 2.57 18.65 26.27
C SER A 175 2.18 19.89 25.45
N ARG A 176 0.87 20.14 25.31
CA ARG A 176 0.27 21.23 24.53
C ARG A 176 0.56 21.20 23.03
N ALA A 177 1.17 20.13 22.52
CA ALA A 177 1.34 19.95 21.08
C ALA A 177 -0.02 19.77 20.38
N GLN A 178 -0.14 20.30 19.17
CA GLN A 178 -1.34 20.17 18.33
C GLN A 178 -0.94 19.57 17.00
N LEU A 179 -1.47 18.40 16.68
CA LEU A 179 -1.19 17.65 15.47
C LEU A 179 -2.47 17.48 14.67
N LYS A 180 -2.45 17.90 13.40
CA LYS A 180 -3.57 17.74 12.47
C LYS A 180 -3.13 17.08 11.18
N ARG A 181 -3.78 15.99 10.75
CA ARG A 181 -3.45 15.26 9.51
C ARG A 181 -1.95 14.87 9.42
N CYS A 182 -1.38 14.51 10.56
CA CYS A 182 0.03 14.17 10.69
C CYS A 182 0.27 12.68 10.78
N ILE A 183 1.46 12.24 10.36
CA ILE A 183 1.96 10.88 10.63
C ILE A 183 3.24 11.03 11.45
N VAL A 184 3.25 10.57 12.69
CA VAL A 184 4.46 10.54 13.52
C VAL A 184 5.03 9.13 13.45
N ARG A 185 6.21 8.99 12.86
CA ARG A 185 6.88 7.69 12.65
C ARG A 185 7.31 7.08 13.98
N SER A 186 7.72 5.81 13.92
CA SER A 186 8.12 5.06 15.12
C SER A 186 9.22 5.78 15.87
N HIS A 187 9.03 5.97 17.18
CA HIS A 187 9.94 6.73 18.06
C HIS A 187 10.13 8.22 17.69
N GLY A 188 9.33 8.75 16.76
CA GLY A 188 9.33 10.15 16.38
C GLY A 188 8.88 11.05 17.54
N ARG A 189 9.37 12.29 17.53
CA ARG A 189 9.03 13.32 18.52
C ARG A 189 8.33 14.46 17.84
N ALA A 190 7.21 14.91 18.40
CA ALA A 190 6.46 16.05 17.90
C ALA A 190 6.18 17.06 19.02
N GLU A 191 6.36 18.33 18.71
CA GLU A 191 6.12 19.47 19.60
C GLU A 191 5.60 20.67 18.82
N GLY A 192 4.90 21.58 19.50
CA GLY A 192 4.29 22.75 18.87
C GLY A 192 3.02 22.42 18.07
N ILE A 193 2.68 23.27 17.12
CA ILE A 193 1.50 23.14 16.24
C ILE A 193 1.97 22.67 14.87
N ILE A 194 1.55 21.49 14.44
CA ILE A 194 1.98 20.88 13.19
C ILE A 194 0.75 20.38 12.42
N GLU A 195 0.69 20.72 11.14
CA GLU A 195 -0.35 20.26 10.23
C GLU A 195 0.27 19.60 8.99
N ASP A 196 -0.40 18.57 8.46
CA ASP A 196 -0.08 17.97 7.17
C ASP A 196 1.38 17.48 7.04
N ALA A 197 1.98 16.98 8.11
CA ALA A 197 3.39 16.57 8.13
C ALA A 197 3.58 15.05 8.32
N VAL A 198 4.73 14.57 7.85
CA VAL A 198 5.31 13.29 8.29
C VAL A 198 6.51 13.62 9.15
N ILE A 199 6.49 13.17 10.41
CA ILE A 199 7.48 13.48 11.45
C ILE A 199 8.31 12.22 11.71
#